data_AF-A0A4R2F0V4-F1
#
_entry.id   AF-A0A4R2F0V4-F1
#
_cell.length_a   1.000
_cell.length_b   1.000
_cell.length_c   1.000
_cell.angle_alpha   90.00
_cell.angle_beta   90.00
_cell.angle_gamma   90.00
#
_symmetry.space_group_name_H-M   'P 1'
#
loop_
_entity.id
_entity.type
_entity.pdbx_description
1 polymer ?
#
loop_
_entity_poly.entity_id
_entity_poly.type
_entity_poly.pdbx_seq_one_letter_code
_entity_poly.pdbx_strand_id
1 'polypeptide(L)' 'MQHVSLPNLRPVRYKGGISLVARKDKPTHQCTRCYKPWWPENLRPVFSESCPDCFGQLRRLTKDDPLITE' A
#
# COMPACT_ATOMS: atom_id res chain seq x y z
N MET A 1 27.58 12.19 -4.14
CA MET A 1 26.49 11.31 -3.68
C MET A 1 25.36 12.22 -3.23
N GLN A 2 24.26 12.34 -3.99
CA GLN A 2 23.17 13.24 -3.62
C GLN A 2 22.37 12.63 -2.47
N HIS A 3 22.39 13.30 -1.31
CA HIS A 3 21.45 13.05 -0.23
C HIS A 3 20.05 13.41 -0.73
N VAL A 4 19.22 12.41 -1.04
CA VAL A 4 17.80 12.65 -1.28
C VAL A 4 17.14 12.90 0.07
N SER A 5 17.17 14.15 0.52
CA SER A 5 16.27 14.60 1.58
C SER A 5 14.86 14.49 1.02
N LEU A 6 14.08 13.53 1.51
CA LEU A 6 12.68 13.30 1.13
C LEU A 6 11.77 13.84 2.23
N PRO A 7 11.68 15.18 2.46
CA PRO A 7 11.00 15.77 3.62
C PRO A 7 9.49 15.46 3.68
N ASN A 8 8.92 14.87 2.63
CA ASN A 8 7.50 14.61 2.51
C ASN A 8 7.14 13.12 2.43
N LEU A 9 8.11 12.20 2.48
CA LEU A 9 7.81 10.77 2.52
C LEU A 9 7.53 10.31 3.94
N ARG A 10 6.37 9.71 4.15
CA ARG A 10 6.03 9.02 5.41
C ARG A 10 6.12 7.50 5.24
N PRO A 11 6.56 6.77 6.27
CA PRO A 11 6.50 5.31 6.27
C PRO A 11 5.08 4.80 6.52
N VAL A 12 4.68 3.79 5.77
CA VAL A 12 3.50 2.94 6.02
C VAL A 12 4.01 1.53 6.24
N ARG A 13 3.93 1.07 7.49
CA ARG A 13 4.34 -0.30 7.86
C ARG A 13 3.22 -1.27 7.50
N TYR A 14 3.59 -2.44 7.00
CA TYR A 14 2.71 -3.57 6.75
C TYR A 14 3.47 -4.86 7.03
N LYS A 15 2.75 -5.99 7.14
CA LYS A 15 3.40 -7.27 7.37
C LYS A 15 4.46 -7.57 6.30
N GLY A 16 5.71 -7.71 6.73
CA GLY A 16 6.85 -7.99 5.85
C GLY A 16 7.48 -6.79 5.15
N GLY A 17 7.08 -5.53 5.42
CA GLY A 17 7.73 -4.39 4.79
C GLY A 17 7.29 -2.99 5.20
N ILE A 18 7.87 -1.99 4.52
CA ILE A 18 7.56 -0.57 4.67
C ILE A 18 7.38 0.06 3.28
N SER A 19 6.31 0.82 3.10
CA SER A 19 6.12 1.69 1.92
C SER A 19 6.41 3.14 2.31
N LEU A 20 7.25 3.82 1.53
CA LEU A 20 7.50 5.24 1.68
C LEU A 20 6.62 6.01 0.69
N VAL A 21 5.75 6.89 1.19
CA VAL A 21 4.74 7.57 0.35
C VAL A 21 4.67 9.06 0.60
N ALA A 22 4.49 9.84 -0.46
CA ALA A 22 4.42 11.31 -0.43
C ALA A 22 3.00 11.86 -0.17
N ARG A 23 2.16 11.11 0.57
CA ARG A 23 0.72 11.38 0.72
C ARG A 23 0.28 11.21 2.17
N LYS A 24 -0.80 11.88 2.56
CA LYS A 24 -1.30 11.87 3.95
C LYS A 24 -2.47 10.92 4.18
N ASP A 25 -3.24 10.62 3.14
CA ASP A 25 -4.39 9.73 3.22
C ASP A 25 -3.99 8.25 3.37
N LYS A 26 -4.92 7.44 3.89
CA LYS A 26 -4.70 6.03 4.19
C LYS A 26 -4.90 5.16 2.95
N PRO A 27 -4.17 4.03 2.83
CA PRO A 27 -4.44 3.06 1.77
C PRO A 27 -5.88 2.53 1.90
N THR A 28 -6.45 2.12 0.78
CA THR A 28 -7.81 1.56 0.72
C THR A 28 -7.80 0.06 0.45
N HIS A 29 -6.68 -0.48 -0.03
CA HIS A 29 -6.53 -1.90 -0.33
C HIS A 29 -5.22 -2.43 0.25
N GLN A 30 -5.18 -3.73 0.53
CA GLN A 30 -3.97 -4.45 0.88
C GLN A 30 -3.91 -5.75 0.09
N CYS A 31 -2.74 -6.14 -0.40
CA CYS A 31 -2.57 -7.46 -0.98
C CYS A 31 -2.65 -8.56 0.09
N THR A 32 -3.35 -9.65 -0.19
CA THR A 32 -3.43 -10.80 0.73
C THR A 32 -2.16 -11.66 0.73
N ARG A 33 -1.31 -11.51 -0.30
CA ARG A 33 -0.07 -12.29 -0.48
C ARG A 33 1.18 -11.57 0.03
N CYS A 34 1.45 -10.36 -0.49
CA CYS A 34 2.64 -9.59 -0.09
C CYS A 34 2.35 -8.50 0.95
N TYR A 35 1.08 -8.36 1.38
CA TYR A 35 0.64 -7.38 2.38
C TYR A 35 0.91 -5.91 2.05
N LYS A 36 1.41 -5.61 0.86
CA LYS A 36 1.67 -4.25 0.42
C LYS A 36 0.36 -3.45 0.36
N PRO A 37 0.32 -2.24 0.96
CA PRO A 37 -0.82 -1.35 0.89
C PRO A 37 -0.91 -0.64 -0.46
N TRP A 38 -2.14 -0.38 -0.91
CA TRP A 38 -2.44 0.27 -2.18
C TRP A 38 -3.52 1.33 -2.05
N TRP A 39 -3.42 2.34 -2.92
CA TRP A 39 -4.41 3.40 -3.06
C TRP A 39 -5.17 3.27 -4.37
N PRO A 40 -6.39 3.83 -4.48
CA PRO A 40 -7.24 3.65 -5.65
C PRO A 40 -6.55 4.04 -6.97
N GLU A 41 -5.70 5.07 -6.94
CA GLU A 41 -4.96 5.51 -8.12
C GLU A 41 -3.91 4.52 -8.62
N ASN A 42 -3.43 3.60 -7.76
CA ASN A 42 -2.49 2.55 -8.13
C ASN A 42 -3.17 1.37 -8.84
N LEU A 43 -4.51 1.28 -8.78
CA LEU A 43 -5.28 0.09 -9.17
C LEU A 43 -6.02 0.31 -10.49
N ARG A 44 -5.32 0.76 -11.54
CA ARG A 44 -5.91 0.98 -12.87
C ARG A 44 -5.67 -0.21 -13.80
N PRO A 45 -6.67 -0.63 -14.60
CA PRO A 45 -8.06 -0.15 -14.61
C PRO A 45 -8.80 -0.56 -13.33
N VAL A 46 -9.87 0.17 -12.98
CA VAL A 46 -10.68 0.15 -11.74
C VAL A 46 -11.14 -1.26 -11.28
N PHE A 47 -10.89 -2.30 -12.08
CA PHE A 47 -11.19 -3.70 -11.83
C PHE A 47 -9.95 -4.59 -11.62
N SER A 48 -8.75 -4.02 -11.42
CA SER A 48 -7.59 -4.82 -11.05
C SER A 48 -7.76 -5.26 -9.59
N GLU A 49 -8.43 -6.38 -9.37
CA GLU A 49 -8.44 -7.09 -8.08
C GLU A 49 -7.06 -7.70 -7.76
N SER A 50 -6.10 -7.51 -8.67
CA SER A 50 -4.73 -7.99 -8.59
C SER A 50 -3.76 -6.91 -8.10
N CYS A 51 -2.90 -7.31 -7.17
CA CYS A 51 -1.80 -6.52 -6.65
C CYS A 51 -0.80 -6.18 -7.76
N PRO A 52 -0.48 -4.89 -7.98
CA PRO A 52 0.51 -4.48 -8.99
C PRO A 52 1.93 -5.03 -8.79
N ASP A 53 2.25 -5.52 -7.59
CA ASP A 53 3.61 -5.94 -7.22
C ASP A 53 3.83 -7.45 -7.32
N CYS A 54 2.80 -8.25 -7.01
CA CYS A 54 2.92 -9.72 -7.01
C CYS A 54 1.75 -10.46 -7.67
N PHE A 55 0.83 -9.73 -8.30
CA PHE A 55 -0.39 -10.23 -8.96
C PHE A 55 -1.34 -11.04 -8.06
N GLY A 56 -1.11 -11.05 -6.74
CA GLY A 56 -2.01 -11.67 -5.76
C GLY A 56 -3.29 -10.86 -5.54
N GLN A 57 -4.28 -11.45 -4.88
CA GLN A 57 -5.56 -10.79 -4.63
C GLN A 57 -5.42 -9.56 -3.70
N LEU A 58 -6.23 -8.55 -3.94
CA LEU A 58 -6.40 -7.37 -3.09
C LEU A 58 -7.65 -7.52 -2.23
N ARG A 59 -7.52 -7.17 -0.94
CA ARG A 59 -8.66 -6.97 -0.04
C ARG A 59 -8.88 -5.48 0.21
N ARG A 60 -10.13 -5.09 0.46
CA ARG A 60 -10.47 -3.73 0.87
C ARG A 60 -10.21 -3.55 2.36
N LEU A 61 -9.62 -2.42 2.73
CA LEU A 61 -9.42 -2.04 4.12
C LEU A 61 -10.69 -1.39 4.65
N THR A 62 -11.20 -1.91 5.76
CA THR A 62 -12.36 -1.37 6.47
C THR A 62 -12.02 -1.11 7.94
N LYS A 63 -12.97 -0.62 8.73
CA LYS A 63 -12.76 -0.48 10.18
C LYS A 63 -12.62 -1.84 10.86
N ASP A 64 -13.40 -2.81 10.42
CA ASP A 64 -13.43 -4.18 10.95
C ASP A 64 -12.26 -5.03 10.43
N ASP A 65 -11.74 -4.70 9.25
CA ASP A 65 -10.60 -5.39 8.63
C ASP A 65 -9.48 -4.39 8.28
N PRO A 66 -8.76 -3.86 9.28
CA PRO A 66 -7.74 -2.83 9.11
C PRO A 66 -6.48 -3.38 8.43
N LEU A 67 -5.53 -2.50 8.10
CA LEU A 67 -4.23 -2.87 7.51
C LEU A 67 -3.49 -3.89 8.39
N ILE A 68 -3.05 -5.00 7.82
CA ILE A 68 -2.23 -5.99 8.54
C ILE A 68 -0.80 -5.48 8.64
N THR A 69 -0.33 -5.26 9.86
CA THR A 69 1.00 -4.72 10.17
C THR A 69 1.98 -5.75 10.73
N GLU A 70 1.50 -6.91 11.19
CA GLU A 70 2.28 -7.99 11.82
C GLU A 70 1.93 -9.36 11.21
#